data_AF-A0A6C0KLS5-F1
#
_entry.id   AF-A0A6C0KLS5-F1
#
_cell.length_a   1.000
_cell.length_b   1.000
_cell.length_c   1.000
_cell.angle_alpha   90.00
_cell.angle_beta   90.00
_cell.angle_gamma   90.00
#
_symmetry.space_group_name_H-M   'P 1'
#
loop_
_entity.id
_entity.type
_entity.pdbx_description
1 polymer ?
#
loop_
_entity_poly.entity_id
_entity_poly.type
_entity_poly.pdbx_seq_one_letter_code
_entity_poly.pdbx_strand_id
1 'polypeptide(L)' 'MTDKKIAWSTRRVMKSPFRTLERAKAAERKFHQGKPIGFTARSSLKSMGRIPRATGSYELGDKYKNL' A
#
# COMPACT_ATOMS: atom_id res chain seq x y z
N MET A 1 2.31 16.51 -6.95
CA MET A 1 1.56 15.47 -6.22
C MET A 1 1.18 14.39 -7.23
N THR A 2 1.51 13.13 -6.97
CA THR A 2 1.28 12.04 -7.93
C THR A 2 -0.12 11.46 -7.72
N ASP A 3 -1.00 11.70 -8.69
CA ASP A 3 -2.38 11.16 -8.70
C ASP A 3 -2.41 9.65 -9.06
N LYS A 4 -1.28 9.13 -9.55
CA LYS A 4 -1.18 7.76 -10.06
C LYS A 4 -0.68 6.79 -9.00
N LYS A 5 -1.39 5.66 -8.89
CA LYS A 5 -1.01 4.50 -8.07
C LYS A 5 0.42 4.04 -8.39
N ILE A 6 1.24 3.89 -7.37
CA ILE A 6 2.62 3.44 -7.50
C ILE A 6 2.64 1.95 -7.81
N ALA A 7 3.44 1.51 -8.78
CA ALA A 7 3.55 0.10 -9.17
C ALA A 7 3.96 -0.81 -8.00
N TRP A 8 3.55 -2.09 -8.08
CA TRP A 8 3.97 -3.09 -7.10
C TRP A 8 5.48 -3.30 -7.15
N SER A 9 6.12 -3.38 -5.98
CA SER A 9 7.52 -3.77 -5.82
C SER A 9 7.59 -4.93 -4.84
N THR A 10 8.17 -6.05 -5.29
CA THR A 10 8.39 -7.25 -4.47
C THR A 10 9.22 -6.94 -3.23
N ARG A 11 10.27 -6.11 -3.36
CA ARG A 11 11.10 -5.65 -2.23
C ARG A 11 10.29 -4.89 -1.18
N ARG A 12 9.43 -3.97 -1.62
CA ARG A 12 8.55 -3.19 -0.71
C ARG A 12 7.54 -4.08 -0.02
N VAL A 13 6.95 -5.02 -0.75
CA VAL A 13 6.00 -5.98 -0.18
C VAL A 13 6.64 -6.90 0.85
N MET A 14 7.86 -7.40 0.59
CA MET A 14 8.58 -8.24 1.55
C MET A 14 8.91 -7.51 2.86
N LYS A 15 9.21 -6.20 2.80
CA LYS A 15 9.44 -5.35 3.98
C LYS A 15 8.14 -4.89 4.68
N SER A 16 7.00 -5.06 4.02
CA SER A 16 5.67 -4.76 4.55
C SER A 16 5.15 -5.92 5.44
N PRO A 17 4.15 -5.68 6.31
CA PRO A 17 3.54 -6.75 7.11
C PRO A 17 2.84 -7.81 6.26
N PHE A 18 2.59 -7.55 4.97
CA PHE A 18 1.99 -8.55 4.07
C PHE A 18 2.95 -9.69 3.74
N ARG A 19 4.27 -9.42 3.73
CA ARG A 19 5.37 -10.35 3.35
C ARG A 19 5.32 -10.88 1.91
N THR A 20 4.14 -11.09 1.34
CA THR A 20 3.94 -11.64 -0.01
C THR A 20 3.01 -10.76 -0.85
N LEU A 21 3.22 -10.79 -2.18
CA LEU A 21 2.47 -9.99 -3.14
C LEU A 21 0.98 -10.35 -3.14
N GLU A 22 0.69 -11.64 -3.04
CA GLU A 22 -0.66 -12.21 -2.93
C GLU A 22 -1.46 -11.55 -1.78
N ARG A 23 -0.88 -11.52 -0.58
CA ARG A 23 -1.54 -10.93 0.61
C ARG A 23 -1.72 -9.42 0.47
N ALA A 24 -0.74 -8.74 -0.13
CA ALA A 24 -0.83 -7.29 -0.37
C ALA A 24 -1.93 -6.95 -1.39
N LYS A 25 -2.03 -7.71 -2.50
CA LYS A 25 -3.09 -7.59 -3.51
C LYS A 25 -4.46 -7.93 -2.93
N ALA A 26 -4.56 -8.98 -2.12
CA ALA A 26 -5.81 -9.34 -1.47
C ALA A 26 -6.31 -8.22 -0.53
N ALA A 27 -5.40 -7.60 0.23
CA ALA A 27 -5.73 -6.46 1.09
C ALA A 27 -6.13 -5.22 0.29
N GLU A 28 -5.42 -4.91 -0.80
CA GLU A 28 -5.79 -3.83 -1.72
C GLU A 28 -7.19 -4.04 -2.31
N ARG A 29 -7.49 -5.25 -2.77
CA ARG A 29 -8.82 -5.60 -3.29
C ARG A 29 -9.90 -5.43 -2.24
N LYS A 30 -9.68 -5.92 -1.01
CA LYS A 30 -10.61 -5.73 0.10
C LYS A 30 -10.86 -4.26 0.40
N PHE A 31 -9.82 -3.42 0.38
CA PHE A 31 -9.96 -1.97 0.56
C PHE A 31 -10.85 -1.34 -0.51
N HIS A 32 -10.64 -1.65 -1.79
CA HIS A 32 -11.47 -1.13 -2.88
C HIS A 32 -12.92 -1.65 -2.84
N GLN A 33 -13.14 -2.83 -2.27
CA GLN A 33 -14.49 -3.38 -2.00
C GLN A 33 -15.16 -2.75 -0.77
N GLY A 34 -14.55 -1.77 -0.11
CA GLY A 34 -15.07 -1.17 1.14
C GLY A 34 -14.98 -2.10 2.36
N LYS A 35 -14.26 -3.22 2.28
CA LYS A 35 -14.12 -4.18 3.38
C LYS A 35 -13.06 -3.72 4.38
N PRO A 36 -13.24 -3.99 5.69
CA PRO A 36 -12.23 -3.68 6.68
C PRO A 36 -10.98 -4.55 6.47
N ILE A 37 -9.81 -3.91 6.46
CA ILE A 37 -8.50 -4.57 6.32
C ILE A 37 -7.60 -4.39 7.55
N GLY A 38 -8.06 -3.64 8.56
CA GLY A 38 -7.29 -3.30 9.75
C GLY A 38 -6.34 -2.12 9.56
N PHE A 39 -5.97 -1.48 10.68
CA PHE A 39 -5.13 -0.27 10.71
C PHE A 39 -3.76 -0.51 10.06
N THR A 40 -3.07 -1.58 10.45
CA THR A 40 -1.71 -1.91 9.98
C THR A 40 -1.65 -2.15 8.47
N ALA A 41 -2.62 -2.89 7.92
CA ALA A 41 -2.70 -3.14 6.49
C ALA A 41 -3.00 -1.85 5.72
N ARG A 42 -3.94 -1.04 6.20
CA ARG A 42 -4.30 0.25 5.59
C ARG A 42 -3.11 1.21 5.59
N SER A 43 -2.43 1.37 6.73
CA SER A 43 -1.25 2.23 6.85
C SER A 43 -0.11 1.75 5.94
N SER A 44 0.08 0.44 5.82
CA SER A 44 1.09 -0.14 4.92
C SER A 44 0.77 0.09 3.45
N LEU A 45 -0.48 -0.11 3.02
CA LEU A 45 -0.89 0.16 1.63
C LEU A 45 -0.76 1.64 1.27
N LYS A 46 -1.11 2.57 2.19
CA LYS A 46 -0.88 4.01 2.00
C LYS A 46 0.60 4.31 1.81
N SER A 47 1.43 3.76 2.70
CA SER A 47 2.88 3.98 2.67
C SER A 47 3.56 3.33 1.46
N MET A 48 2.96 2.31 0.85
CA MET A 48 3.44 1.73 -0.42
C MET A 48 2.89 2.47 -1.66
N GLY A 49 2.10 3.54 -1.48
CA GLY A 49 1.45 4.25 -2.59
C GLY A 49 0.45 3.39 -3.37
N ARG A 50 -0.16 2.41 -2.71
CA ARG A 50 -1.15 1.49 -3.29
C ARG A 50 -2.58 1.96 -3.09
N ILE A 51 -2.84 2.68 -2.02
CA ILE A 51 -4.10 3.37 -1.76
C ILE A 51 -3.82 4.84 -1.45
N PRO A 52 -4.76 5.76 -1.74
CA PRO A 52 -4.53 7.17 -1.53
C PRO A 52 -4.42 7.51 -0.03
N ARG A 53 -3.65 8.55 0.28
CA ARG A 53 -3.66 9.19 1.60
C ARG A 53 -4.95 9.99 1.79
N ALA A 54 -5.14 10.54 3.00
CA ALA A 54 -6.33 11.37 3.28
C ALA A 54 -6.43 12.60 2.34
N THR A 55 -5.27 13.06 1.87
CA THR A 55 -5.10 14.14 0.88
C THR A 55 -5.35 13.72 -0.57
N GLY A 56 -5.65 12.44 -0.83
CA GLY A 56 -5.80 11.90 -2.19
C GLY A 56 -4.49 11.51 -2.88
N SER A 57 -3.32 11.87 -2.33
CA SER A 57 -2.01 11.59 -2.95
C SER A 57 -1.56 10.13 -2.80
N TYR A 58 -0.86 9.63 -3.83
CA TYR A 58 -0.16 8.34 -3.81
C TYR A 58 1.35 8.56 -3.61
N GLU A 59 1.84 8.35 -2.39
CA GLU A 59 3.22 8.66 -2.02
C GLU A 59 3.86 7.54 -1.20
N LEU A 60 5.08 7.17 -1.56
CA LEU A 60 5.90 6.25 -0.77
C LEU A 60 6.23 6.89 0.58
N GLY A 61 5.91 6.20 1.65
CA GLY A 61 6.45 6.52 2.97
C GLY A 61 7.95 6.23 3.01
N ASP A 62 8.68 6.94 3.87
CA ASP A 62 10.14 6.87 3.99
C ASP A 62 10.67 5.44 4.14
N LYS A 63 9.90 4.57 4.81
CA LYS A 63 10.20 3.13 4.92
C LYS A 63 10.47 2.44 3.58
N TYR A 64 9.84 2.90 2.50
CA TYR A 64 9.84 2.29 1.17
C TYR A 64 10.49 3.16 0.08
N LYS A 65 10.90 4.40 0.38
CA LYS A 65 11.56 5.30 -0.60
C LYS A 65 12.90 4.74 -1.10
N ASN A 66 13.65 4.08 -0.21
CA ASN A 66 14.98 3.54 -0.51
C ASN A 66 14.95 2.05 -0.94
N LEU A 67 13.82 1.59 -1.50
CA LEU A 67 13.61 0.21 -1.96
C LEU A 67 13.08 0.16 -3.40
#